data_AF-A0A6I1N262-F1
#
_entry.id   AF-A0A6I1N262-F1
#
_cell.length_a   1.000
_cell.length_b   1.000
_cell.length_c   1.000
_cell.angle_alpha   90.00
_cell.angle_beta   90.00
_cell.angle_gamma   90.00
#
_symmetry.space_group_name_H-M   'P 1'
#
loop_
_entity.id
_entity.type
_entity.pdbx_description
1 polymer ?
#
loop_
_entity_poly.entity_id
_entity_poly.type
_entity_poly.pdbx_seq_one_letter_code
_entity_poly.pdbx_strand_id
1 'polypeptide(L)'
;MKKTAKGFTLIELLVVLGIVALMLTLAVPRYFPSVDKSREVVLADNLRNLRGLIDQYYGDTGRYPDSLDQLVEKKYLRALPRDPVTDSDSTWIIVPPEDGLKGNVYDIRSGAPGNDRSGKPYADW
;
A
#
# COMPACT_ATOMS: atom_id res chain seq x y z
N MET A 1 26.14 -59.89 16.41
CA MET A 1 25.31 -59.54 15.23
C MET A 1 25.61 -58.10 14.83
N LYS A 2 26.39 -57.87 13.75
CA LYS A 2 26.70 -56.51 13.28
C LYS A 2 25.51 -56.00 12.47
N LYS A 3 24.89 -54.91 12.91
CA LYS A 3 23.87 -54.21 12.10
C LYS A 3 24.56 -53.57 10.90
N THR A 4 24.20 -53.99 9.70
CA THR A 4 24.66 -53.36 8.45
C THR A 4 24.02 -51.97 8.37
N ALA A 5 24.82 -50.93 8.50
CA ALA A 5 24.37 -49.56 8.22
C ALA A 5 24.17 -49.45 6.70
N LYS A 6 22.93 -49.21 6.27
CA LYS A 6 22.64 -48.89 4.85
C LYS A 6 23.10 -47.45 4.60
N GLY A 7 24.06 -47.28 3.70
CA GLY A 7 24.49 -45.96 3.22
C GLY A 7 23.61 -45.47 2.07
N PHE A 8 23.53 -44.15 1.92
CA PHE A 8 22.83 -43.53 0.80
C PHE A 8 23.63 -43.68 -0.50
N THR A 9 22.92 -43.85 -1.62
CA THR A 9 23.52 -43.82 -2.95
C THR A 9 23.68 -42.38 -3.45
N LEU A 10 24.64 -42.17 -4.34
CA LEU A 10 24.86 -40.87 -4.97
C LEU A 10 23.62 -40.43 -5.79
N ILE A 11 22.94 -41.39 -6.43
CA ILE A 11 21.72 -41.12 -7.18
C ILE A 11 20.56 -40.66 -6.30
N GLU A 12 20.38 -41.24 -5.10
CA GLU A 12 19.36 -40.79 -4.15
C GLU A 12 19.60 -39.34 -3.71
N LEU A 13 20.86 -38.96 -3.46
CA LEU A 13 21.18 -37.58 -3.11
C LEU A 13 20.89 -36.62 -4.26
N LEU A 14 21.21 -36.98 -5.50
CA LEU A 14 20.93 -36.16 -6.68
C LEU A 14 19.42 -35.96 -6.90
N VAL A 15 18.62 -37.01 -6.72
CA VAL A 15 17.16 -36.92 -6.83
C VAL A 15 16.58 -35.99 -5.77
N VAL A 16 17.03 -36.11 -4.51
CA VAL A 16 16.59 -35.23 -3.41
C VAL A 16 16.94 -33.78 -3.69
N LEU A 17 18.17 -33.49 -4.12
CA LEU A 17 18.59 -32.14 -4.47
C LEU A 17 17.80 -31.58 -5.67
N GLY A 18 17.46 -32.42 -6.65
CA GLY A 18 16.60 -32.03 -7.77
C GLY A 18 15.20 -31.61 -7.34
N ILE A 19 14.58 -32.36 -6.40
CA ILE A 19 13.26 -32.02 -5.86
C ILE A 19 13.35 -30.73 -5.03
N VAL A 20 14.38 -30.56 -4.19
CA VAL A 20 14.59 -29.33 -3.42
C VAL A 20 14.75 -28.12 -4.33
N ALA A 21 15.58 -28.22 -5.37
CA ALA A 21 15.77 -27.15 -6.35
C ALA A 21 14.46 -26.77 -7.05
N LEU A 22 13.63 -27.75 -7.43
CA LEU A 22 12.30 -27.51 -8.00
C LEU A 22 11.36 -26.83 -7.00
N MET A 23 11.30 -27.31 -5.75
CA MET A 23 10.44 -26.72 -4.72
C MET A 23 10.78 -25.26 -4.45
N LEU A 24 12.07 -24.90 -4.45
CA LEU A 24 12.51 -23.51 -4.27
C LEU A 24 11.96 -22.57 -5.35
N THR A 25 11.73 -23.05 -6.58
CA THR A 25 11.13 -22.24 -7.66
C THR A 25 9.65 -21.92 -7.43
N LEU A 26 8.92 -22.82 -6.78
CA LEU A 26 7.47 -22.69 -6.53
C LEU A 26 7.18 -22.03 -5.17
N ALA A 27 8.16 -22.01 -4.27
CA ALA A 27 8.03 -21.53 -2.92
C ALA A 27 8.02 -20.00 -2.79
N VAL A 28 7.73 -19.23 -3.86
CA VAL A 28 7.50 -17.78 -3.75
C VAL A 28 6.19 -17.58 -3.00
N PRO A 29 6.22 -17.17 -1.72
CA PRO A 29 5.00 -16.87 -1.00
C PRO A 29 4.53 -15.53 -1.56
N ARG A 30 3.47 -15.53 -2.37
CA ARG A 30 2.73 -14.28 -2.65
C ARG A 30 2.01 -13.88 -1.37
N TYR A 31 2.74 -13.25 -0.46
CA TYR A 31 2.21 -12.70 0.77
C TYR A 31 1.47 -11.41 0.43
N PHE A 32 0.22 -11.53 -0.01
CA PHE A 32 -0.71 -10.41 -0.02
C PHE A 32 -1.58 -10.54 1.22
N PRO A 33 -1.24 -9.85 2.34
CA PRO A 33 -2.13 -9.84 3.49
C PRO A 33 -3.49 -9.32 3.01
N SER A 34 -4.52 -10.14 3.16
CA SER A 34 -5.90 -9.73 2.89
C SER A 34 -6.24 -8.61 3.86
N VAL A 35 -6.32 -7.38 3.36
CA VAL A 35 -6.68 -6.21 4.16
C VAL A 35 -8.10 -6.39 4.68
N ASP A 36 -8.34 -6.04 5.94
CA ASP A 36 -9.67 -6.08 6.54
C ASP A 36 -10.61 -5.11 5.78
N LYS A 37 -11.82 -5.58 5.45
CA LYS A 37 -12.89 -4.76 4.85
C LYS A 37 -13.09 -3.45 5.60
N SER A 38 -13.01 -3.51 6.93
CA SER A 38 -13.19 -2.33 7.78
C SER A 38 -12.12 -1.27 7.49
N ARG A 39 -10.87 -1.69 7.25
CA ARG A 39 -9.77 -0.78 6.90
C ARG A 39 -9.96 -0.17 5.52
N GLU A 40 -10.38 -0.97 4.54
CA GLU A 40 -10.72 -0.48 3.19
C GLU A 40 -11.83 0.58 3.22
N VAL A 41 -12.90 0.35 3.99
CA VAL A 41 -14.01 1.31 4.13
C VAL A 41 -13.54 2.61 4.76
N VAL A 42 -12.74 2.54 5.83
CA VAL A 42 -12.16 3.73 6.47
C VAL A 42 -11.20 4.46 5.53
N LEU A 43 -10.41 3.75 4.74
CA LEU A 43 -9.52 4.35 3.75
C LEU A 43 -10.30 5.14 2.71
N ALA A 44 -11.36 4.53 2.15
CA ALA A 44 -12.20 5.18 1.15
C ALA A 44 -12.86 6.45 1.69
N ASP A 45 -13.36 6.41 2.93
CA ASP A 45 -13.95 7.57 3.59
C ASP A 45 -12.93 8.68 3.85
N ASN A 46 -11.75 8.32 4.38
CA ASN A 46 -10.66 9.27 4.59
C ASN A 46 -10.23 9.96 3.29
N LEU A 47 -10.02 9.20 2.21
CA LEU A 47 -9.65 9.75 0.90
C LEU A 47 -10.73 10.71 0.38
N ARG A 48 -12.01 10.32 0.46
CA ARG A 48 -13.13 11.17 0.05
C ARG A 48 -13.20 12.47 0.84
N ASN A 49 -13.04 12.39 2.16
CA ASN A 49 -13.07 13.56 3.04
C ASN A 49 -11.89 14.49 2.75
N LEU A 50 -10.67 13.96 2.61
CA LEU A 50 -9.49 14.75 2.30
C LEU A 50 -9.59 15.47 0.95
N ARG A 51 -10.04 14.76 -0.10
CA ARG A 51 -10.29 15.35 -1.42
C ARG A 51 -11.29 16.51 -1.35
N GLY A 52 -12.41 16.30 -0.64
CA GLY A 52 -13.40 17.35 -0.44
C GLY A 52 -12.85 18.59 0.29
N LEU A 53 -11.93 18.40 1.23
CA LEU A 53 -11.28 19.51 1.94
C LEU A 53 -10.22 20.22 1.09
N ILE A 54 -9.52 19.50 0.22
CA ILE A 54 -8.62 20.08 -0.78
C ILE A 54 -9.41 20.96 -1.75
N ASP A 55 -10.55 20.46 -2.25
CA ASP A 55 -11.45 21.21 -3.13
C ASP A 55 -12.03 22.44 -2.42
N GLN A 56 -12.40 22.30 -1.15
CA GLN A 56 -12.88 23.42 -0.33
C GLN A 56 -11.79 24.50 -0.16
N TYR A 57 -10.56 24.07 0.14
CA TYR A 57 -9.42 24.99 0.25
C TYR A 57 -9.18 25.76 -1.05
N TYR A 58 -9.29 25.08 -2.20
CA TYR A 58 -9.21 25.72 -3.50
C TYR A 58 -10.35 26.71 -3.72
N GLY A 59 -11.58 26.36 -3.36
CA GLY A 59 -12.75 27.24 -3.44
C GLY A 59 -12.59 28.53 -2.62
N ASP A 60 -12.00 28.42 -1.42
CA ASP A 60 -11.83 29.55 -0.50
C ASP A 60 -10.62 30.44 -0.83
N THR A 61 -9.53 29.86 -1.35
CA THR A 61 -8.26 30.57 -1.56
C THR A 61 -7.91 30.83 -3.02
N GLY A 62 -8.58 30.16 -3.96
CA GLY A 62 -8.27 30.18 -5.39
C GLY A 62 -6.97 29.46 -5.77
N ARG A 63 -6.41 28.64 -4.86
CA ARG A 63 -5.20 27.82 -5.11
C ARG A 63 -5.27 26.52 -4.32
N TYR A 64 -4.61 25.48 -4.82
CA TYR A 64 -4.44 24.24 -4.08
C TYR A 64 -3.43 24.42 -2.95
N PRO A 65 -3.52 23.61 -1.89
CA PRO A 65 -2.51 23.61 -0.83
C PRO A 65 -1.15 23.16 -1.37
N ASP A 66 -0.07 23.67 -0.78
CA ASP A 66 1.30 23.25 -1.14
C ASP A 66 1.71 21.95 -0.44
N SER A 67 1.06 21.62 0.68
CA SER A 67 1.22 20.37 1.44
C SER A 67 -0.06 20.05 2.20
N LEU A 68 -0.21 18.79 2.62
CA LEU A 68 -1.35 18.37 3.45
C LEU A 68 -1.37 19.07 4.82
N ASP A 69 -0.22 19.46 5.35
CA ASP A 69 -0.11 20.21 6.61
C ASP A 69 -0.82 21.56 6.57
N GLN A 70 -0.89 22.22 5.40
CA GLN A 70 -1.61 23.48 5.26
C GLN A 70 -3.11 23.34 5.59
N LEU A 71 -3.70 22.17 5.34
CA LEU A 71 -5.09 21.89 5.71
C LEU A 71 -5.28 21.89 7.23
N VAL A 72 -4.26 21.47 7.98
CA VAL A 72 -4.27 21.49 9.46
C VAL A 72 -4.02 22.92 9.97
N GLU A 73 -3.01 23.60 9.45
CA GLU A 73 -2.68 24.98 9.83
C GLU A 73 -3.84 25.95 9.61
N LYS A 74 -4.55 25.79 8.50
CA LYS A 74 -5.72 26.60 8.13
C LYS A 74 -7.03 26.09 8.71
N LYS A 75 -6.98 25.05 9.56
CA LYS A 75 -8.11 24.48 10.32
C LYS A 75 -9.22 23.86 9.46
N TYR A 76 -8.93 23.43 8.24
CA TYR A 76 -9.81 22.54 7.46
C TYR A 76 -9.81 21.13 8.06
N LEU A 77 -8.65 20.72 8.61
CA LEU A 77 -8.47 19.49 9.36
C LEU A 77 -8.03 19.79 10.79
N ARG A 78 -8.41 18.94 11.73
CA ARG A 78 -7.85 18.98 13.10
C ARG A 78 -6.47 18.32 13.15
N ALA A 79 -6.29 17.26 12.39
CA ALA A 79 -5.06 16.50 12.22
C ALA A 79 -5.18 15.67 10.93
N LEU A 80 -4.06 15.23 10.37
CA LEU A 80 -4.07 14.32 9.25
C LEU A 80 -4.54 12.93 9.70
N PRO A 81 -5.48 12.29 8.98
CA PRO A 81 -5.87 10.94 9.30
C PRO A 81 -4.75 9.96 8.94
N ARG A 82 -4.66 8.89 9.73
CA ARG A 82 -3.77 7.76 9.45
C ARG A 82 -4.38 6.89 8.36
N ASP A 83 -3.58 6.48 7.39
CA ASP A 83 -3.96 5.46 6.43
C ASP A 83 -4.12 4.12 7.17
N PRO A 84 -5.33 3.52 7.19
CA PRO A 84 -5.60 2.31 7.97
C PRO A 84 -4.98 1.04 7.36
N VAL A 85 -4.46 1.11 6.13
CA VAL A 85 -3.83 -0.02 5.42
C VAL A 85 -2.32 -0.02 5.64
N THR A 86 -1.66 1.13 5.53
CA THR A 86 -0.23 1.27 5.86
C THR A 86 0.04 1.48 7.34
N ASP A 87 -1.00 1.85 8.11
CA ASP A 87 -0.89 2.28 9.49
C ASP A 87 0.08 3.49 9.61
N SER A 88 -0.03 4.47 8.71
CA SER A 88 0.83 5.66 8.70
C SER A 88 0.09 6.90 8.18
N ASP A 89 0.45 8.08 8.68
CA ASP A 89 -0.03 9.38 8.21
C ASP A 89 0.91 10.05 7.18
N SER A 90 2.07 9.43 6.91
CA SER A 90 3.12 9.96 6.03
C SER A 90 3.23 9.24 4.69
N THR A 91 2.45 8.17 4.48
CA THR A 91 2.50 7.36 3.26
C THR A 91 1.55 7.87 2.17
N TRP A 92 0.84 8.98 2.40
CA TRP A 92 -0.05 9.54 1.40
C TRP A 92 0.71 9.96 0.13
N ILE A 93 0.23 9.53 -1.02
CA ILE A 93 0.78 9.92 -2.31
C ILE A 93 0.04 11.17 -2.76
N ILE A 94 0.78 12.27 -2.88
CA ILE A 94 0.26 13.55 -3.38
C ILE A 94 0.29 13.54 -4.90
N VAL A 95 -0.82 13.95 -5.52
CA VAL A 95 -0.94 14.14 -6.95
C VAL A 95 -1.01 15.65 -7.22
N PRO A 96 -0.07 16.21 -7.99
CA PRO A 96 -0.08 17.63 -8.32
C PRO A 96 -1.19 17.98 -9.31
N PRO A 97 -1.66 19.23 -9.31
CA PRO A 97 -2.62 19.70 -10.31
C PRO A 97 -1.99 19.71 -11.71
N GLU A 98 -2.85 19.71 -12.74
CA GLU A 98 -2.42 19.94 -14.12
C GLU A 98 -1.75 21.31 -14.29
N ASP A 99 -0.89 21.41 -15.31
CA ASP A 99 -0.09 22.59 -15.59
C ASP A 99 -0.96 23.86 -15.66
N GLY A 100 -0.57 24.88 -14.87
CA GLY A 100 -1.20 26.20 -14.85
C GLY A 100 -2.04 26.50 -13.61
N LEU A 101 -2.35 25.51 -12.77
CA LEU A 101 -3.00 25.72 -11.48
C LEU A 101 -1.97 25.89 -10.35
N LYS A 102 -2.27 26.78 -9.39
CA LYS A 102 -1.37 27.07 -8.26
C LYS A 102 -1.52 26.04 -7.15
N GLY A 103 -0.41 25.61 -6.56
CA GLY A 103 -0.35 24.64 -5.46
C GLY A 103 0.15 23.27 -5.91
N ASN A 104 0.31 22.35 -4.96
CA ASN A 104 0.94 21.05 -5.20
C ASN A 104 0.03 19.85 -4.89
N VAL A 105 -1.07 20.07 -4.19
CA VAL A 105 -1.95 18.99 -3.72
C VAL A 105 -3.31 19.14 -4.38
N TYR A 106 -3.47 18.53 -5.55
CA TYR A 106 -4.76 18.43 -6.23
C TYR A 106 -5.56 17.22 -5.76
N ASP A 107 -4.89 16.08 -5.70
CA ASP A 107 -5.48 14.82 -5.28
C ASP A 107 -4.51 14.09 -4.33
N ILE A 108 -5.06 13.14 -3.58
CA ILE A 108 -4.36 12.32 -2.60
C ILE A 108 -4.74 10.87 -2.81
N ARG A 109 -3.77 9.96 -2.71
CA ARG A 109 -3.97 8.52 -2.83
C ARG A 109 -3.26 7.77 -1.71
N SER A 110 -3.70 6.54 -1.46
CA SER A 110 -3.03 5.67 -0.48
C SER A 110 -1.67 5.22 -1.01
N GLY A 111 -0.65 5.24 -0.14
CA GLY A 111 0.64 4.60 -0.40
C GLY A 111 0.66 3.11 -0.06
N ALA A 112 -0.49 2.50 0.22
CA ALA A 112 -0.57 1.09 0.54
C ALA A 112 -0.11 0.23 -0.63
N PRO A 113 0.81 -0.73 -0.39
CA PRO A 113 1.16 -1.70 -1.40
C PRO A 113 0.00 -2.68 -1.63
N GLY A 114 -0.12 -3.18 -2.85
CA GLY A 114 -1.10 -4.20 -3.20
C GLY A 114 -2.46 -3.65 -3.64
N ASN A 115 -3.44 -4.55 -3.61
CA ASN A 115 -4.75 -4.33 -4.21
C ASN A 115 -5.85 -4.47 -3.17
N ASP A 116 -6.96 -3.80 -3.43
CA ASP A 116 -8.21 -4.01 -2.71
C ASP A 116 -8.81 -5.39 -3.01
N ARG A 117 -9.90 -5.70 -2.30
CA ARG A 117 -10.68 -6.93 -2.51
C ARG A 117 -11.24 -7.12 -3.92
N SER A 118 -11.35 -6.06 -4.72
CA SER A 118 -11.81 -6.11 -6.11
C SER A 118 -10.64 -6.31 -7.09
N GLY A 119 -9.40 -6.29 -6.60
CA GLY A 119 -8.19 -6.40 -7.41
C GLY A 119 -7.65 -5.06 -7.92
N LYS A 120 -8.23 -3.91 -7.52
CA LYS A 120 -7.75 -2.58 -7.89
C LYS A 120 -6.60 -2.15 -6.96
N PRO A 121 -5.46 -1.64 -7.46
CA PRO A 121 -4.39 -1.12 -6.62
C PRO A 121 -4.84 0.02 -5.72
N TYR A 122 -4.38 0.07 -4.46
CA TYR A 122 -4.67 1.20 -3.56
C TYR A 122 -4.08 2.51 -4.04
N ALA A 123 -2.99 2.46 -4.81
CA ALA A 123 -2.39 3.63 -5.46
C ALA A 123 -3.26 4.23 -6.58
N ASP A 124 -4.32 3.52 -7.00
CA ASP A 124 -5.30 3.99 -8.00
C ASP A 124 -6.62 4.44 -7.37
N TRP A 125 -6.76 4.32 -6.04
CA TRP A 125 -7.93 4.78 -5.30
C TRP A 125 -8.08 6.30 -5.31
#